data_AF-S8CVS3-F1
#
_entry.id   AF-S8CVS3-F1
#
_cell.length_a   1.000
_cell.length_b   1.000
_cell.length_c   1.000
_cell.angle_alpha   90.00
_cell.angle_beta   90.00
_cell.angle_gamma   90.00
#
_symmetry.space_group_name_H-M   'P 1'
#
loop_
_entity.id
_entity.type
_entity.pdbx_description
1 polymer ?
#
loop_
_entity_poly.entity_id
_entity_poly.type
_entity_poly.pdbx_seq_one_letter_code
_entity_poly.pdbx_strand_id
1 'polypeptide(L)'
;MNRWSGIFKIQLHPDSTTYYRIAASLLLSRSTKGLAVPSGNVIFFTGDRVEGTNNDVIRRLSDPHNIAEIMVSKFGESVNTFVIEASIFNGPFAVYRDFIPSVNEYGEPTTPYDAAGFPASTSLVSLLSKFLAQVKKEHFIPWS
;
A
#
# COMPACT_ATOMS: atom_id res chain seq x y z
N MET A 1 3.87 -5.33 -20.30
CA MET A 1 3.44 -6.61 -19.66
C MET A 1 1.95 -6.55 -19.30
N ASN A 2 1.25 -7.68 -19.09
CA ASN A 2 -0.10 -7.62 -18.51
C ASN A 2 0.03 -7.29 -17.03
N ARG A 3 -0.74 -6.31 -16.54
CA ARG A 3 -0.74 -5.88 -15.16
C ARG A 3 -2.17 -5.81 -14.63
N TRP A 4 -2.32 -6.13 -13.36
CA TRP A 4 -3.52 -5.77 -12.62
C TRP A 4 -3.28 -4.42 -11.97
N SER A 5 -4.25 -3.51 -12.07
CA SER A 5 -4.17 -2.22 -11.39
C SER A 5 -5.51 -1.93 -10.74
N GLY A 6 -5.47 -1.54 -9.46
CA GLY A 6 -6.69 -1.41 -8.67
C GLY A 6 -6.43 -0.87 -7.28
N ILE A 7 -7.52 -0.67 -6.54
CA ILE A 7 -7.48 -0.10 -5.19
C ILE A 7 -8.34 -0.96 -4.27
N PHE A 8 -7.81 -1.32 -3.10
CA PHE A 8 -8.59 -1.94 -2.02
C PHE A 8 -8.44 -1.18 -0.72
N LYS A 9 -9.49 -1.28 0.12
CA LYS A 9 -9.45 -0.86 1.52
C LYS A 9 -9.18 -2.10 2.38
N ILE A 10 -8.09 -2.09 3.12
CA ILE A 10 -7.62 -3.24 3.92
C ILE A 10 -7.50 -2.83 5.38
N GLN A 11 -8.01 -3.67 6.28
CA GLN A 11 -7.78 -3.53 7.72
C GLN A 11 -6.54 -4.31 8.14
N LEU A 12 -5.62 -3.61 8.83
CA LEU A 12 -4.44 -4.26 9.39
C LEU A 12 -4.80 -5.19 10.54
N HIS A 13 -5.66 -4.75 11.46
CA HIS A 13 -6.17 -5.54 12.58
C HIS A 13 -7.68 -5.75 12.44
N PRO A 14 -8.23 -6.95 12.68
CA PRO A 14 -9.67 -7.21 12.54
C PRO A 14 -10.54 -6.28 13.40
N ASP A 15 -10.04 -5.92 14.58
CA ASP A 15 -10.77 -5.10 15.55
C ASP A 15 -10.52 -3.59 15.36
N SER A 16 -9.70 -3.20 14.38
CA SER A 16 -9.42 -1.79 14.10
C SER A 16 -10.49 -1.18 13.22
N THR A 17 -10.95 0.02 13.57
CA THR A 17 -11.80 0.86 12.72
C THR A 17 -11.02 1.52 11.59
N THR A 18 -9.69 1.44 11.60
CA THR A 18 -8.82 2.06 10.60
C THR A 18 -8.69 1.17 9.36
N TYR A 19 -8.90 1.78 8.20
CA TYR A 19 -8.69 1.14 6.90
C TYR A 19 -7.54 1.84 6.18
N TYR A 20 -6.66 1.03 5.60
CA TYR A 20 -5.66 1.50 4.65
C TYR A 20 -6.21 1.37 3.25
N ARG A 21 -6.26 2.48 2.52
CA ARG A 21 -6.60 2.46 1.10
C ARG A 21 -5.31 2.31 0.32
N ILE A 22 -5.20 1.21 -0.40
CA ILE A 22 -3.97 0.78 -1.08
C ILE A 22 -4.27 0.71 -2.56
N ALA A 23 -3.62 1.55 -3.34
CA ALA A 23 -3.56 1.38 -4.79
C ALA A 23 -2.34 0.53 -5.14
N ALA A 24 -2.47 -0.39 -6.08
CA ALA A 24 -1.34 -1.17 -6.53
C ALA A 24 -1.41 -1.47 -8.01
N SER A 25 -0.22 -1.60 -8.61
CA SER A 25 -0.03 -2.12 -9.95
C SER A 25 0.81 -3.38 -9.83
N LEU A 26 0.24 -4.53 -10.18
CA LEU A 26 0.81 -5.86 -9.97
C LEU A 26 1.08 -6.56 -11.30
N LEU A 27 2.19 -7.27 -11.37
CA LEU A 27 2.55 -8.10 -12.50
C LEU A 27 1.63 -9.31 -12.64
N LEU A 28 1.17 -9.56 -13.87
CA LEU A 28 0.44 -10.76 -14.23
C LEU A 28 1.31 -11.71 -15.04
N SER A 29 1.23 -12.99 -14.69
CA SER A 29 1.79 -14.07 -15.47
C SER A 29 0.93 -14.31 -16.71
N ARG A 30 1.58 -14.33 -17.88
CA ARG A 30 0.92 -14.67 -19.14
C ARG A 30 0.51 -16.15 -19.21
N SER A 31 1.22 -17.03 -18.48
CA SER A 31 1.00 -18.48 -18.56
C SER A 31 -0.04 -18.99 -17.56
N THR A 32 -0.08 -18.44 -16.36
CA THR A 32 -0.92 -18.97 -15.26
C THR A 32 -2.18 -18.16 -14.99
N LYS A 33 -2.43 -17.09 -15.76
CA LYS A 33 -3.50 -16.11 -15.51
C LYS A 33 -3.52 -15.59 -14.06
N GLY A 34 -2.40 -15.66 -13.33
CA GLY A 34 -2.28 -15.23 -11.93
C GLY A 34 -1.21 -14.15 -11.75
N LEU A 35 -0.90 -13.82 -10.49
CA LEU A 35 0.19 -12.89 -10.18
C LEU A 35 1.56 -13.49 -10.54
N ALA A 36 2.42 -12.70 -11.16
CA ALA A 36 3.81 -13.06 -11.43
C ALA A 36 4.76 -12.56 -10.34
N VAL A 37 5.94 -13.17 -10.25
CA VAL A 37 7.00 -12.77 -9.33
C VAL A 37 7.69 -11.51 -9.88
N PRO A 38 7.68 -10.39 -9.15
CA PRO A 38 8.38 -9.18 -9.58
C PRO A 38 9.88 -9.26 -9.29
N SER A 39 10.68 -8.41 -9.96
CA SER A 39 12.08 -8.17 -9.60
C SER A 39 12.23 -7.38 -8.30
N GLY A 40 11.17 -6.71 -7.85
CA GLY A 40 11.13 -5.94 -6.63
C GLY A 40 9.75 -5.36 -6.35
N ASN A 41 9.55 -4.87 -5.12
CA ASN A 41 8.34 -4.17 -4.72
C ASN A 41 8.69 -2.73 -4.36
N VAL A 42 7.98 -1.77 -4.95
CA VAL A 42 8.06 -0.35 -4.58
C VAL A 42 6.89 -0.05 -3.66
N ILE A 43 7.18 0.41 -2.46
CA ILE A 43 6.17 0.75 -1.46
C ILE A 43 6.30 2.23 -1.17
N PHE A 44 5.20 2.96 -1.33
CA PHE A 44 5.14 4.39 -1.11
C PHE A 44 3.96 4.75 -0.24
N PHE A 45 4.24 5.48 0.84
CA PHE A 45 3.21 6.04 1.70
C PHE A 45 2.86 7.43 1.22
N THR A 46 1.58 7.69 1.01
CA THR A 46 1.06 9.00 0.63
C THR A 46 0.16 9.56 1.73
N GLY A 47 0.13 10.88 1.85
CA GLY A 47 -0.87 11.59 2.64
C GLY A 47 -2.17 11.79 1.86
N ASP A 48 -3.01 12.68 2.38
CA ASP A 48 -4.33 12.95 1.83
C ASP A 48 -4.32 13.44 0.39
N ARG A 49 -5.39 13.10 -0.33
CA ARG A 49 -5.67 13.71 -1.62
C ARG A 49 -5.95 15.18 -1.42
N VAL A 50 -5.18 16.03 -2.09
CA VAL A 50 -5.44 17.47 -2.09
C VAL A 50 -6.60 17.78 -3.05
N GLU A 51 -7.73 18.23 -2.51
CA GLU A 51 -8.90 18.73 -3.26
C GLU A 51 -8.93 20.27 -3.29
N GLY A 52 -9.72 20.86 -4.21
CA GLY A 52 -9.98 22.30 -4.23
C GLY A 52 -8.84 23.20 -4.73
N THR A 53 -7.73 22.64 -5.22
CA THR A 53 -6.59 23.43 -5.72
C THR A 53 -6.76 23.98 -7.13
N ASN A 54 -7.78 23.50 -7.88
CA ASN A 54 -7.95 23.76 -9.32
C ASN A 54 -6.70 23.50 -10.17
N ASN A 55 -5.76 22.69 -9.68
CA ASN A 55 -4.53 22.35 -10.37
C ASN A 55 -4.55 20.86 -10.76
N ASP A 56 -4.63 20.60 -12.06
CA ASP A 56 -4.71 19.24 -12.59
C ASP A 56 -3.47 18.40 -12.30
N VAL A 57 -2.29 19.02 -12.22
CA VAL A 57 -1.05 18.32 -11.87
C VAL A 57 -1.12 17.86 -10.42
N ILE A 58 -1.55 18.71 -9.50
CA ILE A 58 -1.70 18.35 -8.09
C ILE A 58 -2.74 17.23 -7.95
N ARG A 59 -3.90 17.37 -8.59
CA ARG A 59 -4.96 16.35 -8.55
C ARG A 59 -4.52 15.00 -9.13
N ARG A 60 -3.67 15.02 -10.17
CA ARG A 60 -3.10 13.81 -10.76
C ARG A 60 -2.07 13.17 -9.83
N LEU A 61 -1.17 13.97 -9.26
CA LEU A 61 -0.09 13.50 -8.39
C LEU A 61 -0.53 13.18 -6.95
N SER A 62 -1.76 13.53 -6.57
CA SER A 62 -2.37 13.15 -5.30
C SER A 62 -3.27 11.93 -5.38
N ASP A 63 -3.49 11.37 -6.58
CA ASP A 63 -4.30 10.17 -6.77
C ASP A 63 -3.43 8.90 -6.64
N PRO A 64 -3.69 8.02 -5.67
CA PRO A 64 -2.85 6.83 -5.42
C PRO A 64 -2.69 5.91 -6.63
N HIS A 65 -3.72 5.79 -7.47
CA HIS A 65 -3.64 4.95 -8.66
C HIS A 65 -2.69 5.54 -9.69
N ASN A 66 -2.78 6.85 -9.93
CA ASN A 66 -1.86 7.53 -10.83
C ASN A 66 -0.42 7.47 -10.29
N ILE A 67 -0.23 7.62 -8.98
CA ILE A 67 1.08 7.48 -8.34
C ILE A 67 1.64 6.06 -8.58
N ALA A 68 0.82 5.02 -8.43
CA ALA A 68 1.24 3.63 -8.62
C ALA A 68 1.72 3.38 -10.06
N GLU A 69 1.02 3.92 -11.06
CA GLU A 69 1.41 3.83 -12.47
C GLU A 69 2.65 4.68 -12.79
N ILE A 70 2.78 5.87 -12.18
CA ILE A 70 4.00 6.67 -12.27
C ILE A 70 5.21 5.88 -11.73
N MET A 71 5.06 5.18 -10.62
CA MET A 71 6.14 4.35 -10.07
C MET A 71 6.55 3.23 -11.02
N VAL A 72 5.60 2.54 -11.66
CA VAL A 72 5.93 1.53 -12.67
C VAL A 72 6.74 2.18 -13.80
N SER A 73 6.33 3.35 -14.28
CA SER A 73 7.06 4.07 -15.34
C SER A 73 8.50 4.47 -14.95
N LYS A 74 8.75 4.68 -13.65
CA LYS A 74 10.05 5.13 -13.12
C LYS A 74 10.98 3.98 -12.75
N PHE A 75 10.45 2.92 -12.15
CA PHE A 75 11.22 1.78 -11.66
C PHE A 75 11.25 0.59 -12.63
N GLY A 76 10.42 0.63 -13.68
CA GLY A 76 10.38 -0.36 -14.75
C GLY A 76 9.20 -1.33 -14.65
N GLU A 77 8.91 -2.03 -15.76
CA GLU A 77 7.74 -2.93 -15.82
C GLU A 77 7.88 -4.19 -14.94
N SER A 78 9.08 -4.53 -14.48
CA SER A 78 9.35 -5.74 -13.71
C SER A 78 9.08 -5.61 -12.20
N VAL A 79 8.68 -4.43 -11.71
CA VAL A 79 8.33 -4.24 -10.29
C VAL A 79 6.82 -4.31 -10.05
N ASN A 80 6.43 -4.66 -8.82
CA ASN A 80 5.10 -4.33 -8.29
C ASN A 80 5.16 -3.00 -7.56
N THR A 81 4.08 -2.21 -7.61
CA THR A 81 3.99 -0.94 -6.90
C THR A 81 2.80 -0.96 -5.95
N PHE A 82 3.00 -0.42 -4.74
CA PHE A 82 1.98 -0.27 -3.72
C PHE A 82 2.02 1.17 -3.20
N VAL A 83 0.92 1.89 -3.36
CA VAL A 83 0.73 3.22 -2.82
C VAL A 83 -0.28 3.13 -1.69
N ILE A 84 0.19 3.36 -0.47
CA ILE A 84 -0.58 3.19 0.76
C ILE A 84 -0.96 4.59 1.24
N GLU A 85 -2.25 4.93 1.21
CA GLU A 85 -2.75 6.14 1.87
C GLU A 85 -2.63 5.93 3.39
N ALA A 86 -1.86 6.79 4.04
CA ALA A 86 -1.77 6.82 5.48
C ALA A 86 -3.11 7.24 6.09
N SER A 87 -3.55 6.54 7.13
CA SER A 87 -4.83 6.82 7.79
C SER A 87 -4.86 8.18 8.48
N ILE A 88 -3.70 8.60 9.02
CA ILE A 88 -3.47 9.88 9.69
C ILE A 88 -2.04 10.31 9.37
N PHE A 89 -1.86 11.52 8.85
CA PHE A 89 -0.53 12.12 8.66
C PHE A 89 -0.33 13.29 9.64
N ASN A 90 0.07 12.97 10.87
CA ASN A 90 0.43 13.95 11.90
C ASN A 90 1.93 13.86 12.28
N GLY A 91 2.80 13.76 11.27
CA GLY A 91 4.25 13.61 11.44
C GLY A 91 4.84 12.41 10.71
N PRO A 92 6.18 12.31 10.61
CA PRO A 92 6.89 11.30 9.82
C PRO A 92 6.59 9.87 10.26
N PHE A 93 6.19 9.66 11.52
CA PHE A 93 5.87 8.34 12.07
C PHE A 93 4.38 8.03 12.13
N ALA A 94 3.51 8.98 11.77
CA ALA A 94 2.05 8.77 11.83
C ALA A 94 1.59 7.61 10.93
N VAL A 95 2.34 7.33 9.85
CA VAL A 95 2.12 6.17 8.96
C VAL A 95 2.32 4.82 9.67
N TYR A 96 3.11 4.79 10.75
CA TYR A 96 3.41 3.59 11.53
C TYR A 96 2.52 3.45 12.77
N ARG A 97 1.59 4.38 13.02
CA ARG A 97 0.76 4.38 14.24
C ARG A 97 0.13 3.01 14.54
N ASP A 98 -0.39 2.33 13.53
CA ASP A 98 -1.02 1.01 13.69
C ASP A 98 -0.05 -0.15 13.44
N PHE A 99 1.19 0.16 13.03
CA PHE A 99 2.22 -0.81 12.67
C PHE A 99 3.13 -1.17 13.87
N ILE A 100 3.16 -0.31 14.88
CA ILE A 100 3.95 -0.47 16.10
C ILE A 100 3.04 -0.34 17.34
N PRO A 101 3.42 -0.90 18.50
CA PRO A 101 2.49 -1.07 19.63
C PRO A 101 1.81 0.22 20.13
N SER A 102 2.54 1.34 20.18
CA SER A 102 2.01 2.61 20.68
C SER A 102 2.87 3.80 20.27
N VAL A 103 2.21 4.90 19.88
CA VAL A 103 2.84 6.18 19.51
C VAL A 103 2.24 7.36 20.28
N ASN A 104 3.02 8.42 20.47
CA ASN A 104 2.56 9.69 21.05
C ASN A 104 1.81 10.53 19.99
N GLU A 105 1.37 11.74 20.38
CA GLU A 105 0.65 12.66 19.48
C GLU A 105 1.46 13.10 18.25
N TYR A 106 2.79 13.05 18.32
CA TYR A 106 3.73 13.35 17.23
C TYR A 106 4.09 12.13 16.37
N GLY A 107 3.51 10.97 16.69
CA GLY A 107 3.76 9.69 16.02
C GLY A 107 4.99 8.94 16.52
N GLU A 108 5.74 9.45 17.50
CA GLU A 108 6.94 8.77 18.00
C GLU A 108 6.56 7.58 18.90
N PRO A 109 7.32 6.46 18.86
CA PRO A 109 7.09 5.33 19.77
C PRO A 109 7.08 5.76 21.24
N THR A 110 6.03 5.41 22.00
CA THR A 110 5.95 5.77 23.44
C THR A 110 6.85 4.92 24.33
N THR A 111 7.21 3.73 23.87
CA THR A 111 8.17 2.83 24.49
C THR A 111 9.43 2.75 23.63
N PRO A 112 10.58 2.36 24.19
CA PRO A 112 11.77 2.09 23.38
C PRO A 112 11.43 1.15 22.22
N TYR A 113 11.70 1.60 20.99
CA TYR A 113 11.42 0.81 19.79
C TYR A 113 12.50 -0.28 19.65
N ASP A 114 12.11 -1.54 19.84
CA ASP A 114 12.98 -2.67 19.54
C ASP A 114 12.84 -3.07 18.06
N ALA A 115 13.88 -2.72 17.28
CA ALA A 115 13.95 -3.07 15.87
C ALA A 115 14.18 -4.58 15.63
N ALA A 116 14.69 -5.33 16.60
CA ALA A 116 15.01 -6.75 16.44
C ALA A 116 13.75 -7.61 16.21
N GLY A 117 12.59 -7.15 16.71
CA GLY A 117 11.28 -7.78 16.48
C GLY A 117 10.63 -7.41 15.14
N PHE A 118 11.22 -6.52 14.34
CA PHE A 118 10.68 -6.10 13.04
C PHE A 118 9.18 -5.72 13.06
N PRO A 119 8.67 -5.01 14.09
CA PRO A 119 7.21 -4.83 14.26
C PRO A 119 6.59 -4.08 13.08
N ALA A 120 7.23 -3.01 12.61
CA ALA A 120 6.71 -2.21 11.50
C ALA A 120 6.67 -3.00 10.18
N SER A 121 7.73 -3.73 9.85
CA SER A 121 7.78 -4.55 8.64
C SER A 121 6.86 -5.76 8.71
N THR A 122 6.69 -6.37 9.88
CA THR A 122 5.73 -7.47 10.08
C THR A 122 4.31 -7.00 9.83
N SER A 123 3.95 -5.82 10.35
CA SER A 123 2.66 -5.17 10.09
C SER A 123 2.48 -4.85 8.60
N LEU A 124 3.49 -4.30 7.94
CA LEU A 124 3.44 -4.01 6.50
C LEU A 124 3.28 -5.27 5.66
N VAL A 125 4.02 -6.34 5.96
CA VAL A 125 3.90 -7.63 5.28
C VAL A 125 2.51 -8.22 5.49
N SER A 126 1.96 -8.14 6.70
CA SER A 126 0.58 -8.56 7.01
C SER A 126 -0.44 -7.77 6.17
N LEU A 127 -0.30 -6.45 6.12
CA LEU A 127 -1.17 -5.57 5.33
C LEU A 127 -1.16 -5.93 3.84
N LEU A 128 0.04 -6.04 3.25
CA LEU A 128 0.19 -6.37 1.83
C LEU A 128 -0.23 -7.82 1.53
N SER A 129 -0.03 -8.75 2.45
CA SER A 129 -0.51 -10.13 2.30
C SER A 129 -2.03 -10.19 2.23
N LYS A 130 -2.73 -9.44 3.09
CA LYS A 130 -4.19 -9.29 3.05
C LYS A 130 -4.66 -8.66 1.75
N PHE A 131 -3.98 -7.61 1.29
CA PHE A 131 -4.26 -6.99 0.00
C PHE A 131 -4.15 -8.01 -1.15
N LEU A 132 -3.04 -8.74 -1.22
CA LEU A 132 -2.84 -9.75 -2.27
C LEU A 132 -3.85 -10.89 -2.20
N ALA A 133 -4.28 -11.29 -0.99
CA ALA A 133 -5.36 -12.26 -0.84
C ALA A 133 -6.69 -11.75 -1.41
N GLN A 134 -7.00 -10.45 -1.19
CA GLN A 134 -8.20 -9.82 -1.78
C GLN A 134 -8.13 -9.80 -3.30
N VAL A 135 -6.99 -9.41 -3.88
CA VAL A 135 -6.77 -9.45 -5.35
C VAL A 135 -7.02 -10.85 -5.89
N LYS A 136 -6.47 -11.89 -5.23
CA LYS A 136 -6.67 -13.28 -5.65
C LYS A 136 -8.12 -13.73 -5.59
N LYS A 137 -8.83 -13.33 -4.52
CA LYS A 137 -10.25 -13.66 -4.35
C LYS A 137 -11.14 -13.02 -5.42
N GLU A 138 -10.88 -11.76 -5.80
CA GLU A 138 -11.75 -11.03 -6.72
C GLU A 138 -11.39 -11.22 -8.21
N HIS A 139 -10.10 -11.41 -8.53
CA HIS A 139 -9.63 -11.46 -9.93
C HIS A 139 -9.21 -12.85 -10.42
N PHE A 140 -8.92 -13.80 -9.52
CA PHE A 140 -8.38 -15.12 -9.88
C PHE A 140 -9.23 -16.27 -9.33
N ILE A 141 -10.56 -16.10 -9.31
CA ILE A 141 -11.49 -17.16 -8.92
C ILE A 141 -11.23 -18.41 -9.79
N PRO A 142 -10.85 -19.56 -9.21
CA PRO A 142 -10.87 -20.82 -9.93
C PRO A 142 -12.35 -21.19 -10.07
N TRP A 143 -12.86 -21.23 -11.30
CA TRP A 143 -14.11 -21.92 -11.54
C TRP A 143 -13.88 -23.40 -11.19
N SER A 144 -14.54 -23.85 -10.13
CA SER A 144 -14.65 -25.26 -9.72
C SER A 144 -15.70 -25.97 -10.56
#